data_AF-A0A835RQR9-F1
#
_entry.id   AF-A0A835RQR9-F1
#
_cell.length_a   1.000
_cell.length_b   1.000
_cell.length_c   1.000
_cell.angle_alpha   90.00
_cell.angle_beta   90.00
_cell.angle_gamma   90.00
#
_symmetry.space_group_name_H-M   'P 1'
#
loop_
_entity.id
_entity.type
_entity.pdbx_description
1 polymer ?
#
loop_
_entity_poly.entity_id
_entity_poly.type
_entity_poly.pdbx_seq_one_letter_code
_entity_poly.pdbx_strand_id
1 'polypeptide(L)'
;MKKRRRSRGVRFCLFMKGGGCKEEFISWEKCVEEAEKTGEDVVNKCMEVTSLLKKCMDAHADYYEPILRAEREMAEAVSDVDTEDQENKSAVSDVKAEESEKKLVKEADK
;
A
#
# COMPACT_ATOMS: atom_id res chain seq x y z
N MET A 1 19.77 13.29 8.47
CA MET A 1 18.92 13.31 7.26
C MET A 1 19.53 12.48 6.14
N LYS A 2 18.98 11.31 5.80
CA LYS A 2 19.27 10.62 4.53
C LYS A 2 18.10 10.87 3.59
N LYS A 3 18.21 11.87 2.71
CA LYS A 3 17.29 12.04 1.58
C LYS A 3 17.38 10.77 0.75
N ARG A 4 16.40 9.87 0.89
CA ARG A 4 16.30 8.68 0.03
C ARG A 4 16.08 9.22 -1.39
N ARG A 5 17.13 9.19 -2.20
CA ARG A 5 17.01 9.36 -3.65
C ARG A 5 16.08 8.25 -4.14
N ARG A 6 14.85 8.63 -4.48
CA ARG A 6 13.73 7.74 -4.82
C ARG A 6 13.95 7.18 -6.22
N SER A 7 14.87 6.23 -6.37
CA SER A 7 15.17 5.55 -7.65
C SER A 7 14.45 4.19 -7.74
N ARG A 8 13.15 4.14 -7.40
CA ARG A 8 12.36 2.88 -7.39
C ARG A 8 11.20 2.83 -8.39
N GLY A 9 11.04 3.80 -9.29
CA GLY A 9 9.84 3.85 -10.14
C GLY A 9 10.04 4.43 -11.53
N VAL A 10 11.14 4.11 -12.23
CA VAL A 10 11.38 4.72 -13.54
C VAL A 10 10.31 4.30 -14.56
N ARG A 11 9.95 3.01 -14.63
CA ARG A 11 9.00 2.54 -15.66
C ARG A 11 7.58 3.09 -15.48
N PHE A 12 7.03 3.04 -14.27
CA PHE A 12 5.68 3.55 -14.00
C PHE A 12 5.59 5.07 -14.17
N CYS A 13 6.54 5.82 -13.60
CA CYS A 13 6.56 7.27 -13.75
C CYS A 13 6.72 7.70 -15.23
N LEU A 14 7.53 7.00 -16.02
CA LEU A 14 7.66 7.28 -17.45
C LEU A 14 6.37 6.97 -18.22
N PHE A 15 5.70 5.85 -17.90
CA PHE A 15 4.42 5.50 -18.50
C PHE A 15 3.36 6.57 -18.19
N MET A 16 3.19 6.93 -16.91
CA MET A 16 2.19 7.92 -16.52
C MET A 16 2.44 9.30 -17.14
N LYS A 17 3.72 9.70 -17.27
CA LYS A 17 4.13 10.96 -17.92
C LYS A 17 4.04 10.94 -19.44
N GLY A 18 3.89 9.76 -20.05
CA GLY A 18 3.74 9.59 -21.50
C GLY A 18 2.28 9.63 -21.97
N GLY A 19 1.31 9.58 -21.07
CA GLY A 19 -0.12 9.57 -21.39
C GLY A 19 -0.82 10.92 -21.23
N GLY A 20 -2.13 10.92 -21.50
CA GLY A 20 -2.98 12.13 -21.45
C GLY A 20 -3.14 12.73 -20.05
N CYS A 21 -2.90 11.96 -19.00
CA CYS A 21 -3.07 12.37 -17.59
C CYS A 21 -1.76 12.79 -16.91
N LYS A 22 -0.79 13.26 -17.70
CA LYS A 22 0.53 13.65 -17.22
C LYS A 22 0.46 14.74 -16.15
N GLU A 23 -0.38 15.74 -16.33
CA GLU A 23 -0.45 16.90 -15.42
C GLU A 23 -1.08 16.51 -14.08
N GLU A 24 -2.14 15.71 -14.10
CA GLU A 24 -2.74 15.10 -12.92
C GLU A 24 -1.74 14.23 -12.17
N PHE A 25 -0.92 13.46 -12.91
CA PHE A 25 0.11 12.62 -12.32
C PHE A 25 1.22 13.44 -11.63
N ILE A 26 1.66 14.55 -12.25
CA ILE A 26 2.64 15.45 -11.63
C ILE A 26 2.07 16.11 -10.38
N SER A 27 0.78 16.48 -10.39
CA SER A 27 0.10 17.00 -9.21
C SER A 27 0.08 15.99 -8.07
N TRP A 28 -0.24 14.74 -8.38
CA TRP A 28 -0.19 13.64 -7.43
C TRP A 28 1.23 13.41 -6.89
N GLU A 29 2.26 13.36 -7.74
CA GLU A 29 3.66 13.21 -7.30
C GLU A 29 4.08 14.31 -6.32
N LYS A 30 3.68 15.56 -6.56
CA LYS A 30 3.95 16.69 -5.65
C LYS A 30 3.26 16.50 -4.30
N CYS A 31 2.00 16.06 -4.30
CA CYS A 31 1.27 15.80 -3.06
C CYS A 31 1.95 14.68 -2.25
N VAL A 32 2.35 13.58 -2.91
CA VAL A 32 3.08 12.47 -2.27
C VAL A 32 4.42 12.96 -1.70
N GLU A 33 5.15 13.78 -2.45
CA GLU A 33 6.42 14.35 -1.98
C GLU A 33 6.22 15.24 -0.75
N GLU A 34 5.13 16.01 -0.69
CA GLU A 34 4.78 16.81 0.47
C GLU A 34 4.42 15.94 1.68
N ALA A 35 3.55 14.94 1.50
CA ALA A 35 3.18 13.98 2.54
C ALA A 35 4.41 13.30 3.16
N GLU A 36 5.38 12.88 2.32
CA GLU A 36 6.62 12.29 2.79
C GLU A 36 7.50 13.27 3.58
N LYS A 37 7.47 14.56 3.24
CA LYS A 37 8.24 15.59 3.96
C LYS A 37 7.62 15.90 5.31
N THR A 38 6.28 15.91 5.41
CA THR A 38 5.57 16.21 6.65
C THR A 38 5.33 14.98 7.52
N GLY A 39 5.52 13.77 6.97
CA GLY A 39 5.25 12.51 7.66
C GLY A 39 3.76 12.17 7.75
N GLU A 40 2.92 12.82 6.93
CA GLU A 40 1.49 12.54 6.82
C GLU A 40 1.24 11.27 6.00
N ASP A 41 0.11 10.62 6.26
CA ASP A 41 -0.32 9.50 5.44
C ASP A 41 -0.74 9.97 4.04
N VAL A 42 -0.11 9.37 3.02
CA VAL A 42 -0.28 9.73 1.61
C VAL A 42 -1.72 9.48 1.15
N VAL A 43 -2.32 8.39 1.60
CA VAL A 43 -3.67 8.00 1.18
C VAL A 43 -4.66 9.07 1.62
N ASN A 44 -4.60 9.47 2.89
CA ASN A 44 -5.48 10.51 3.42
C ASN A 44 -5.19 11.90 2.83
N LYS A 45 -3.92 12.33 2.79
CA LYS A 45 -3.55 13.69 2.33
C LYS A 45 -3.83 13.89 0.84
N CYS A 46 -3.55 12.87 0.02
CA CYS A 46 -3.61 12.96 -1.43
C CYS A 46 -4.83 12.29 -2.05
N MET A 47 -5.86 11.95 -1.25
CA MET A 47 -7.04 11.22 -1.69
C MET A 47 -7.77 11.94 -2.85
N GLU A 48 -7.95 13.25 -2.72
CA GLU A 48 -8.62 14.06 -3.73
C GLU A 48 -7.82 14.12 -5.04
N VAL A 49 -6.51 14.36 -4.96
CA VAL A 49 -5.63 14.41 -6.13
C VAL A 49 -5.52 13.04 -6.79
N THR A 50 -5.49 11.96 -6.00
CA THR A 50 -5.52 10.58 -6.49
C THR A 50 -6.83 10.29 -7.21
N SER A 51 -7.96 10.77 -6.68
CA SER A 51 -9.27 10.63 -7.31
C SER A 51 -9.36 11.37 -8.65
N LEU A 52 -8.77 12.56 -8.75
CA LEU A 52 -8.70 13.31 -10.01
C LEU A 52 -7.84 12.59 -11.06
N LEU A 53 -6.67 12.10 -10.64
CA LEU A 53 -5.81 11.29 -11.50
C LEU A 53 -6.55 10.04 -12.01
N LYS A 54 -7.23 9.33 -11.12
CA LYS A 54 -8.00 8.14 -11.49
C LYS A 54 -9.13 8.44 -12.48
N LYS A 55 -9.90 9.51 -12.25
CA LYS A 55 -10.93 9.96 -13.19
C LYS A 55 -10.37 10.26 -14.57
N CYS A 56 -9.20 10.90 -14.63
CA CYS A 56 -8.52 11.12 -15.91
C CYS A 56 -8.12 9.78 -16.56
N MET A 57 -7.54 8.86 -15.80
CA MET A 57 -7.15 7.55 -16.33
C MET A 57 -8.36 6.77 -16.87
N ASP A 58 -9.51 6.84 -16.20
CA ASP A 58 -10.76 6.22 -16.66
C ASP A 58 -11.28 6.84 -17.95
N ALA A 59 -11.17 8.18 -18.11
CA ALA A 59 -11.52 8.86 -19.35
C ALA A 59 -10.57 8.50 -20.51
N HIS A 60 -9.34 8.10 -20.20
CA HIS A 60 -8.29 7.67 -21.13
C HIS A 60 -7.99 6.16 -21.00
N ALA A 61 -9.03 5.36 -20.78
CA ALA A 61 -8.89 3.95 -20.47
C ALA A 61 -8.17 3.14 -21.56
N ASP A 62 -8.21 3.58 -22.82
CA ASP A 62 -7.48 2.97 -23.94
C ASP A 62 -5.96 2.96 -23.73
N TYR A 63 -5.41 4.05 -23.21
CA TYR A 63 -3.99 4.15 -22.85
C TYR A 63 -3.69 3.48 -21.51
N TYR A 64 -4.55 3.67 -20.52
CA TYR A 64 -4.32 3.25 -19.12
C TYR A 64 -4.85 1.84 -18.79
N GLU A 65 -5.39 1.10 -19.77
CA GLU A 65 -6.01 -0.22 -19.59
C GLU A 65 -5.19 -1.20 -18.75
N PRO A 66 -3.86 -1.33 -18.94
CA PRO A 66 -3.07 -2.29 -18.16
C PRO A 66 -3.07 -1.99 -16.66
N ILE A 67 -3.16 -0.71 -16.27
CA ILE A 67 -3.23 -0.31 -14.87
C ILE A 67 -4.64 -0.51 -14.34
N LEU A 68 -5.65 -0.08 -15.10
CA LEU A 68 -7.05 -0.18 -14.71
C LEU A 68 -7.52 -1.62 -14.56
N ARG A 69 -6.97 -2.54 -15.35
CA ARG A 69 -7.21 -3.98 -15.19
C ARG A 69 -6.63 -4.50 -13.87
N ALA A 70 -5.36 -4.20 -13.59
CA ALA A 70 -4.70 -4.62 -12.37
C ALA A 70 -5.44 -4.10 -11.12
N GLU A 71 -5.96 -2.87 -11.17
CA GLU A 71 -6.77 -2.32 -10.09
C GLU A 71 -8.07 -3.10 -9.88
N ARG A 72 -8.77 -3.46 -10.96
CA ARG A 72 -10.02 -4.22 -10.88
C ARG A 72 -9.81 -5.62 -10.32
N GLU A 73 -8.78 -6.32 -10.79
CA GLU A 73 -8.40 -7.65 -10.28
C GLU A 73 -8.06 -7.62 -8.78
N MET A 74 -7.36 -6.56 -8.33
CA MET A 74 -7.09 -6.37 -6.90
C MET A 74 -8.36 -6.06 -6.11
N ALA A 75 -9.26 -5.23 -6.65
CA ALA A 75 -10.54 -4.90 -6.01
C ALA A 75 -11.45 -6.13 -5.86
N GLU A 76 -11.46 -7.01 -6.86
CA GLU A 76 -12.19 -8.29 -6.80
C GLU A 76 -11.57 -9.22 -5.74
N ALA A 77 -10.25 -9.39 -5.75
CA ALA A 77 -9.55 -10.26 -4.80
C ALA A 77 -9.69 -9.84 -3.33
N VAL A 78 -9.90 -8.56 -3.02
CA VAL A 78 -10.17 -8.11 -1.64
C VAL A 78 -11.63 -8.32 -1.24
N SER A 79 -12.57 -8.38 -2.19
CA SER A 79 -13.99 -8.56 -1.90
C SER A 79 -14.38 -10.00 -1.58
N ASP A 80 -13.59 -10.98 -2.02
CA ASP A 80 -13.81 -12.41 -1.75
C ASP A 80 -13.38 -12.86 -0.33
N VAL A 81 -12.62 -12.03 0.39
CA VAL A 81 -12.02 -12.37 1.71
C VAL A 81 -12.99 -12.13 2.88
N ASP A 82 -14.10 -11.41 2.68
CA ASP A 82 -15.09 -11.09 3.72
C ASP A 82 -16.08 -12.25 4.04
N THR A 83 -15.86 -13.47 3.51
CA THR A 83 -16.78 -14.62 3.66
C THR A 83 -16.31 -15.77 4.55
N GLU A 84 -15.21 -15.64 5.31
CA GLU A 84 -14.66 -16.77 6.11
C GLU A 84 -14.28 -16.42 7.58
N ASP A 85 -14.98 -15.49 8.24
CA ASP A 85 -14.73 -15.19 9.66
C ASP A 85 -16.01 -15.22 10.53
N GLN A 86 -16.72 -16.36 10.50
CA GLN A 86 -17.53 -16.87 11.64
C GLN A 86 -17.75 -18.38 11.51
N GLU A 87 -16.86 -19.17 12.13
CA GLU A 87 -17.13 -20.42 12.87
C GLU A 87 -15.82 -21.23 12.95
N ASN A 88 -15.04 -21.04 14.01
CA ASN A 88 -14.68 -22.15 14.92
C ASN A 88 -13.79 -21.64 16.06
N LYS A 89 -14.40 -21.36 17.21
CA LYS A 89 -13.71 -21.31 18.50
C LYS A 89 -14.21 -22.48 19.35
N SER A 90 -13.42 -23.56 19.40
CA SER A 90 -13.23 -24.54 20.50
C SER A 90 -13.05 -25.94 19.89
N ALA A 91 -11.93 -26.65 20.00
CA ALA A 91 -11.09 -26.85 21.18
C ALA A 91 -9.66 -27.30 20.79
N VAL A 92 -8.69 -26.84 21.57
CA VAL A 92 -7.36 -27.40 21.98
C VAL A 92 -7.01 -28.81 21.46
N SER A 93 -5.78 -29.18 21.09
CA SER A 93 -4.41 -28.86 21.53
C SER A 93 -3.45 -29.40 20.43
N ASP A 94 -2.25 -28.90 20.16
CA ASP A 94 -1.03 -28.97 20.99
C ASP A 94 0.09 -28.16 20.29
N VAL A 95 0.72 -27.26 21.07
CA VAL A 95 2.17 -27.05 21.21
C VAL A 95 3.02 -27.12 19.92
N LYS A 96 3.68 -26.06 19.44
CA LYS A 96 4.88 -25.46 20.04
C LYS A 96 5.27 -24.20 19.24
N ALA A 97 4.82 -23.02 19.66
CA ALA A 97 5.76 -21.90 19.72
C ALA A 97 6.51 -22.07 21.04
N GLU A 98 7.81 -21.82 21.04
CA GLU A 98 8.69 -21.42 22.15
C GLU A 98 10.12 -21.75 21.67
N GLU A 99 11.07 -20.83 21.63
CA GLU A 99 11.21 -19.60 22.41
C GLU A 99 12.59 -19.03 22.02
N SER A 100 12.75 -17.71 22.01
CA SER A 100 13.79 -17.05 22.82
C SER A 100 13.74 -15.55 22.61
N GLU A 101 13.21 -14.84 23.60
CA GLU A 101 14.03 -14.04 24.52
C GLU A 101 13.12 -13.02 25.24
N LYS A 102 13.01 -13.09 26.57
CA LYS A 102 13.88 -12.31 27.47
C LYS A 102 13.36 -12.28 28.92
N LYS A 103 14.33 -12.40 29.84
CA LYS A 103 14.47 -11.70 31.13
C LYS A 103 13.79 -12.38 32.35
N LEU A 104 14.38 -12.57 33.54
CA LEU A 104 15.69 -12.40 34.17
C LEU A 104 15.49 -12.68 35.69
N VAL A 105 16.54 -13.15 36.41
CA VAL A 105 16.78 -12.98 37.88
C VAL A 105 15.99 -13.94 38.81
N LYS A 106 16.50 -14.63 39.86
CA LYS A 106 17.81 -14.77 40.55
C LYS A 106 17.78 -15.99 41.50
N GLU A 107 18.99 -16.49 41.82
CA GLU A 107 19.53 -17.05 43.09
C GLU A 107 18.73 -18.04 43.98
N ALA A 108 19.38 -19.17 44.30
CA ALA A 108 19.66 -19.74 45.64
C ALA A 108 19.84 -21.27 45.52
N ASP A 109 21.08 -21.78 45.55
CA ASP A 109 21.75 -22.40 46.71
C ASP A 109 21.26 -23.84 47.00
N LYS A 110 22.02 -24.83 46.49
CA LYS A 110 22.50 -26.00 47.24
C LYS A 110 23.59 -26.75 46.48
#